data_AF-A0A1M6R248-F1
#
_entry.id   AF-A0A1M6R248-F1
#
_cell.length_a   1.000
_cell.length_b   1.000
_cell.length_c   1.000
_cell.angle_alpha   90.00
_cell.angle_beta   90.00
_cell.angle_gamma   90.00
#
_symmetry.space_group_name_H-M   'P 1'
#
loop_
_entity.id
_entity.type
_entity.pdbx_description
1 polymer ?
#
loop_
_entity_poly.entity_id
_entity_poly.type
_entity_poly.pdbx_seq_one_letter_code
_entity_poly.pdbx_strand_id
1 'polypeptide(L)'
;MQKLFFLLFIIFFSLVSGKTADPEKKQLFQKAVYEMTLTPDKASEVLDYLEKNFELDSEEKEKLDYLRIKSLFFQNNLADALKKISDKNENLPPSIVVLKRSILYYLNIKDNSDTNSFTGNDFVFSNEIMSLLNRLSENKSKNTERDLSGILEKAKTSNLLIARENLFYLSDFLVDNDKDLSFDLFLNGIKELYKNDLQFRLLYGKYLVQNGRIELAEKIIAELPKDSLEQTTNLNLKYDYYDFLTQYYARTKSDDKYKGTVEKQDLLLKNINQTRFSAKNKWFNIVEETLRNEQTLLLTNRKKVLFSIIGIGLVIIILITIRFFQIRSQITEYQNFIKKINFLKERKVPQPQVISEKTENLLLKKLEDFEKTEDFIKPDISLQNLAKKLETNTKYLSETINTNKQKNFNAYINELRINYIINKLREKPIYRSYKIKYLAEESGFSTHSGFAAVFKSVTGMSPANYIQLLKQKEE
;
A
#
# COMPACT_ATOMS: atom_id res chain seq x y z
N MET A 1 60.44 -6.95 14.15
CA MET A 1 60.62 -5.78 13.25
C MET A 1 59.75 -5.82 12.00
N GLN A 2 59.57 -6.96 11.30
CA GLN A 2 58.70 -7.05 10.10
C GLN A 2 57.22 -6.69 10.33
N LYS A 3 56.62 -7.07 11.48
CA LYS A 3 55.23 -6.69 11.81
C LYS A 3 55.06 -5.18 12.10
N LEU A 4 56.11 -4.53 12.62
CA LEU A 4 56.10 -3.08 12.90
C LEU A 4 56.33 -2.25 11.63
N PHE A 5 57.16 -2.77 10.72
CA PHE A 5 57.38 -2.17 9.40
C PHE A 5 56.12 -2.25 8.53
N PHE A 6 55.38 -3.37 8.59
CA PHE A 6 54.09 -3.51 7.90
C PHE A 6 53.04 -2.53 8.44
N LEU A 7 53.01 -2.31 9.77
CA LEU A 7 52.09 -1.36 10.40
C LEU A 7 52.43 0.10 10.04
N LEU A 8 53.71 0.47 10.01
CA LEU A 8 54.18 1.80 9.59
C LEU A 8 53.97 2.05 8.09
N PHE A 9 54.07 1.01 7.27
CA PHE A 9 53.79 1.06 5.82
C PHE A 9 52.30 1.31 5.54
N ILE A 10 51.40 0.72 6.34
CA ILE A 10 49.94 0.92 6.25
C ILE A 10 49.54 2.36 6.63
N ILE A 11 50.16 2.92 7.67
CA ILE A 11 49.86 4.29 8.12
C ILE A 11 50.29 5.32 7.05
N PHE A 12 51.43 5.09 6.38
CA PHE A 12 51.93 6.00 5.33
C PHE A 12 51.09 5.96 4.04
N PHE A 13 50.51 4.81 3.69
CA PHE A 13 49.69 4.66 2.47
C PHE A 13 48.25 5.19 2.64
N SER A 14 47.70 5.14 3.86
CA SER A 14 46.36 5.65 4.16
C SER A 14 46.18 7.16 3.91
N LEU A 15 47.29 7.91 3.83
CA LEU A 15 47.32 9.36 3.67
C LEU A 15 47.36 9.85 2.21
N VAL A 16 47.60 8.99 1.21
CA VAL A 16 48.08 9.47 -0.11
C VAL A 16 47.07 9.46 -1.26
N SER A 17 46.03 8.64 -1.34
CA SER A 17 45.19 8.73 -2.56
C SER A 17 43.83 8.05 -2.51
N GLY A 18 42.78 8.87 -2.60
CA GLY A 18 41.39 8.46 -2.69
C GLY A 18 40.91 8.03 -4.08
N LYS A 19 39.67 7.51 -4.07
CA LYS A 19 38.76 7.26 -5.21
C LYS A 19 39.39 6.62 -6.46
N THR A 20 40.01 5.47 -6.26
CA THR A 20 40.09 4.39 -7.25
C THR A 20 39.73 3.09 -6.53
N ALA A 21 39.19 2.08 -7.22
CA ALA A 21 38.82 0.80 -6.60
C ALA A 21 39.98 0.29 -5.74
N ASP A 22 39.78 0.25 -4.42
CA ASP A 22 40.84 0.00 -3.46
C ASP A 22 41.47 -1.38 -3.75
N PRO A 23 42.74 -1.43 -4.22
CA PRO A 23 43.38 -2.69 -4.58
C PRO A 23 43.45 -3.64 -3.38
N GLU A 24 43.42 -3.13 -2.15
CA GLU A 24 43.36 -3.94 -0.92
C GLU A 24 42.01 -4.64 -0.77
N LYS A 25 40.88 -3.95 -0.98
CA LYS A 25 39.53 -4.56 -0.96
C LYS A 25 39.42 -5.74 -1.93
N LYS A 26 39.92 -5.56 -3.16
CA LYS A 26 39.89 -6.60 -4.19
C LYS A 26 40.73 -7.82 -3.80
N GLN A 27 41.92 -7.60 -3.23
CA GLN A 27 42.78 -8.67 -2.72
C GLN A 27 42.13 -9.41 -1.55
N LEU A 28 41.45 -8.71 -0.64
CA LEU A 28 40.75 -9.32 0.48
C LEU A 28 39.58 -10.19 0.00
N PHE A 29 38.78 -9.74 -0.97
CA PHE A 29 37.76 -10.59 -1.59
C PHE A 29 38.35 -11.83 -2.26
N GLN A 30 39.46 -11.68 -3.00
CA GLN A 30 40.13 -12.82 -3.63
C GLN A 30 40.67 -13.81 -2.59
N LYS A 31 41.26 -13.29 -1.51
CA LYS A 31 41.75 -14.10 -0.39
C LYS A 31 40.60 -14.83 0.30
N ALA A 32 39.47 -14.17 0.56
CA ALA A 32 38.29 -14.81 1.12
C ALA A 32 37.81 -15.95 0.23
N VAL A 33 37.72 -15.75 -1.10
CA VAL A 33 37.33 -16.81 -2.03
C VAL A 33 38.32 -17.98 -2.04
N TYR A 34 39.62 -17.69 -1.98
CA TYR A 34 40.66 -18.70 -1.94
C TYR A 34 40.58 -19.58 -0.68
N GLU A 35 40.46 -18.95 0.49
CA GLU A 35 40.37 -19.63 1.79
C GLU A 35 39.03 -20.40 1.94
N MET A 36 37.96 -19.96 1.28
CA MET A 36 36.60 -20.43 1.51
C MET A 36 36.39 -21.94 1.38
N THR A 37 37.14 -22.62 0.52
CA THR A 37 36.92 -24.06 0.29
C THR A 37 37.56 -24.91 1.39
N LEU A 38 38.78 -24.55 1.83
CA LEU A 38 39.59 -25.37 2.71
C LEU A 38 39.62 -24.86 4.17
N THR A 39 39.51 -23.56 4.37
CA THR A 39 39.55 -22.88 5.66
C THR A 39 38.48 -21.78 5.68
N PRO A 40 37.19 -22.16 5.60
CA PRO A 40 36.10 -21.19 5.53
C PRO A 40 36.04 -20.26 6.74
N ASP A 41 36.50 -20.68 7.93
CA ASP A 41 36.68 -19.82 9.11
C ASP A 41 37.60 -18.63 8.82
N LYS A 42 38.78 -18.85 8.22
CA LYS A 42 39.68 -17.77 7.79
C LYS A 42 39.03 -16.89 6.72
N ALA A 43 38.24 -17.46 5.83
CA ALA A 43 37.48 -16.66 4.87
C ALA A 43 36.48 -15.74 5.59
N SER A 44 35.79 -16.22 6.64
CA SER A 44 34.92 -15.37 7.48
C SER A 44 35.70 -14.26 8.16
N GLU A 45 36.87 -14.54 8.75
CA GLU A 45 37.73 -13.51 9.36
C GLU A 45 38.15 -12.42 8.37
N VAL A 46 38.51 -12.81 7.14
CA VAL A 46 38.85 -11.86 6.08
C VAL A 46 37.65 -11.00 5.70
N LEU A 47 36.45 -11.58 5.60
CA LEU A 47 35.22 -10.84 5.31
C LEU A 47 34.82 -9.89 6.45
N ASP A 48 35.00 -10.31 7.71
CA ASP A 48 34.76 -9.48 8.90
C ASP A 48 35.73 -8.30 8.96
N TYR A 49 37.00 -8.53 8.64
CA TYR A 49 37.98 -7.46 8.48
C TYR A 49 37.58 -6.50 7.37
N LEU A 50 37.12 -7.02 6.23
CA LEU A 50 36.70 -6.21 5.08
C LEU A 50 35.50 -5.32 5.45
N GLU A 51 34.44 -5.86 6.05
CA GLU A 51 33.26 -5.10 6.47
C GLU A 51 33.58 -4.04 7.53
N LYS A 52 34.50 -4.34 8.45
CA LYS A 52 34.84 -3.44 9.56
C LYS A 52 35.72 -2.26 9.13
N ASN A 53 36.61 -2.47 8.17
CA ASN A 53 37.65 -1.50 7.84
C ASN A 53 37.42 -0.74 6.52
N PHE A 54 36.42 -1.14 5.73
CA PHE A 54 36.16 -0.52 4.43
C PHE A 54 34.68 -0.20 4.22
N GLU A 55 34.41 0.94 3.56
CA GLU A 55 33.08 1.24 3.05
C GLU A 55 32.79 0.42 1.78
N LEU A 56 31.62 -0.21 1.77
CA LEU A 56 31.17 -1.09 0.69
C LEU A 56 29.94 -0.51 0.01
N ASP A 57 30.00 -0.48 -1.33
CA ASP A 57 28.82 -0.18 -2.12
C ASP A 57 27.79 -1.34 -2.06
N SER A 58 26.63 -1.16 -2.70
CA SER A 58 25.56 -2.15 -2.68
C SER A 58 25.95 -3.50 -3.29
N GLU A 59 26.77 -3.50 -4.35
CA GLU A 59 27.21 -4.72 -5.04
C GLU A 59 28.28 -5.45 -4.22
N GLU A 60 29.25 -4.71 -3.69
CA GLU A 60 30.27 -5.22 -2.78
C GLU A 60 29.66 -5.81 -1.51
N LYS A 61 28.60 -5.17 -0.98
CA LYS A 61 27.86 -5.67 0.19
C LYS A 61 27.07 -6.93 -0.11
N GLU A 62 26.41 -7.01 -1.27
CA GLU A 62 25.78 -8.26 -1.72
C GLU A 62 26.81 -9.39 -1.83
N LYS A 63 27.94 -9.12 -2.48
CA LYS A 63 29.02 -10.08 -2.64
C LYS A 63 29.58 -10.54 -1.30
N LEU A 64 29.81 -9.62 -0.37
CA LEU A 64 30.26 -9.94 0.98
C LEU A 64 29.26 -10.84 1.70
N ASP A 65 27.97 -10.52 1.65
CA ASP A 65 26.94 -11.32 2.29
C ASP A 65 26.83 -12.71 1.68
N TYR A 66 26.88 -12.81 0.36
CA TYR A 66 26.90 -14.10 -0.35
C TYR A 66 28.09 -14.96 0.10
N LEU A 67 29.31 -14.40 0.09
CA LEU A 67 30.52 -15.11 0.50
C LEU A 67 30.47 -15.51 1.98
N ARG A 68 29.90 -14.67 2.84
CA ARG A 68 29.78 -14.95 4.28
C ARG A 68 28.77 -16.06 4.56
N ILE A 69 27.58 -16.02 3.96
CA ILE A 69 26.59 -17.10 4.08
C ILE A 69 27.19 -18.41 3.58
N LYS A 70 27.94 -18.36 2.48
CA LYS A 70 28.58 -19.54 1.92
C LYS A 70 29.73 -20.08 2.78
N SER A 71 30.54 -19.21 3.37
CA SER A 71 31.56 -19.59 4.33
C SER A 71 30.92 -20.31 5.54
N LEU A 72 29.81 -19.79 6.07
CA LEU A 72 29.05 -20.46 7.13
C LEU A 72 28.52 -21.82 6.70
N PHE A 73 28.04 -21.96 5.45
CA PHE A 73 27.64 -23.25 4.89
C PHE A 73 28.80 -24.26 4.89
N PHE A 74 30.01 -23.88 4.46
CA PHE A 74 31.17 -24.78 4.48
C PHE A 74 31.69 -25.10 5.88
N GLN A 75 31.51 -24.20 6.84
CA GLN A 75 31.76 -24.50 8.27
C GLN A 75 30.69 -25.43 8.86
N ASN A 76 29.69 -25.81 8.08
CA ASN A 76 28.47 -26.49 8.53
C ASN A 76 27.67 -25.66 9.55
N ASN A 77 27.92 -24.36 9.69
CA ASN A 77 27.12 -23.45 10.52
C ASN A 77 25.87 -22.96 9.77
N LEU A 78 25.00 -23.92 9.44
CA LEU A 78 23.80 -23.74 8.62
C LEU A 78 22.75 -22.87 9.33
N ALA A 79 22.70 -22.95 10.66
CA ALA A 79 21.77 -22.22 11.51
C ALA A 79 22.00 -20.70 11.43
N ASP A 80 23.26 -20.26 11.35
CA ASP A 80 23.59 -18.84 11.22
C ASP A 80 23.56 -18.37 9.76
N ALA A 81 23.89 -19.26 8.82
CA ALA A 81 23.70 -19.01 7.39
C ALA A 81 22.23 -18.69 7.07
N LEU A 82 21.30 -19.51 7.55
CA LEU A 82 19.86 -19.31 7.37
C LEU A 82 19.33 -18.08 8.10
N LYS A 83 19.84 -17.79 9.29
CA LYS A 83 19.48 -16.56 10.02
C LYS A 83 19.83 -15.31 9.21
N LYS A 84 21.06 -15.25 8.68
CA LYS A 84 21.49 -14.14 7.79
C LYS A 84 20.64 -14.00 6.54
N ILE A 85 20.12 -15.10 6.00
CA ILE A 85 19.18 -15.07 4.87
C ILE A 85 17.82 -14.49 5.31
N SER A 86 17.31 -14.92 6.46
CA SER A 86 15.98 -14.49 6.95
C SER A 86 15.93 -13.02 7.37
N ASP A 87 17.02 -12.46 7.90
CA ASP A 87 17.04 -11.06 8.36
C ASP A 87 16.82 -10.05 7.21
N LYS A 88 16.99 -10.47 5.94
CA LYS A 88 16.89 -9.62 4.74
C LYS A 88 15.48 -9.50 4.14
N ASN A 89 14.44 -9.55 4.98
CA ASN A 89 13.00 -9.79 4.70
C ASN A 89 12.33 -9.27 3.41
N GLU A 90 12.90 -8.40 2.58
CA GLU A 90 12.28 -7.97 1.31
C GLU A 90 13.35 -7.79 0.22
N ASN A 91 13.28 -8.63 -0.83
CA ASN A 91 14.17 -8.67 -2.01
C ASN A 91 15.60 -9.19 -1.77
N LEU A 92 15.71 -10.50 -1.52
CA LEU A 92 16.99 -11.21 -1.62
C LEU A 92 17.51 -11.16 -3.06
N PRO A 93 18.80 -10.84 -3.27
CA PRO A 93 19.43 -10.96 -4.58
C PRO A 93 19.38 -12.41 -5.09
N PRO A 94 19.32 -12.63 -6.42
CA PRO A 94 19.20 -13.97 -7.00
C PRO A 94 20.28 -14.96 -6.52
N SER A 95 21.51 -14.47 -6.34
CA SER A 95 22.65 -15.23 -5.82
C SER A 95 22.38 -15.84 -4.43
N ILE A 96 21.79 -15.05 -3.53
CA ILE A 96 21.45 -15.47 -2.17
C ILE A 96 20.20 -16.37 -2.15
N VAL A 97 19.24 -16.16 -3.05
CA VAL A 97 18.07 -17.05 -3.21
C VAL A 97 18.50 -18.45 -3.63
N VAL A 98 19.41 -18.55 -4.60
CA VAL A 98 19.95 -19.86 -5.02
C VAL A 98 20.71 -20.52 -3.88
N LEU A 99 21.54 -19.76 -3.15
CA LEU A 99 22.24 -20.27 -1.97
C LEU A 99 21.27 -20.76 -0.89
N LYS A 100 20.23 -20.00 -0.57
CA LYS A 100 19.15 -20.41 0.35
C LYS A 100 18.55 -21.75 -0.06
N ARG A 101 18.18 -21.91 -1.33
CA ARG A 101 17.61 -23.17 -1.85
C ARG A 101 18.57 -24.34 -1.67
N SER A 102 19.85 -24.16 -1.99
CA SER A 102 20.86 -25.20 -1.80
C SER A 102 20.98 -25.63 -0.33
N ILE A 103 20.92 -24.67 0.60
CA ILE A 103 20.97 -24.95 2.05
C ILE A 103 19.70 -25.68 2.49
N LEU A 104 18.51 -25.25 2.04
CA LEU A 104 17.25 -25.91 2.38
C LEU A 104 17.18 -27.33 1.82
N TYR A 105 17.68 -27.55 0.61
CA TYR A 105 17.80 -28.87 0.01
C TYR A 105 18.75 -29.76 0.83
N TYR A 106 19.94 -29.27 1.18
CA TYR A 106 20.91 -29.97 2.04
C TYR A 106 20.31 -30.35 3.41
N LEU A 107 19.35 -29.56 3.92
CA LEU A 107 18.61 -29.83 5.15
C LEU A 107 17.37 -30.74 4.96
N ASN A 108 17.11 -31.22 3.74
CA ASN A 108 15.90 -31.94 3.35
C ASN A 108 14.61 -31.17 3.72
N ILE A 109 14.59 -29.87 3.43
CA ILE A 109 13.45 -28.96 3.61
C ILE A 109 12.94 -28.58 2.22
N LYS A 110 11.64 -28.81 1.96
CA LYS A 110 11.01 -28.35 0.73
C LYS A 110 10.78 -26.84 0.81
N ASP A 111 11.34 -26.10 -0.14
CA ASP A 111 11.07 -24.67 -0.31
C ASP A 111 9.93 -24.49 -1.33
N ASN A 112 8.76 -24.07 -0.83
CA ASN A 112 7.58 -23.78 -1.67
C ASN A 112 7.47 -22.29 -2.01
N SER A 113 8.52 -21.48 -1.77
CA SER A 113 8.47 -20.05 -2.09
C SER A 113 8.27 -19.82 -3.58
N ASP A 114 7.34 -18.91 -3.89
CA ASP A 114 6.95 -18.58 -5.26
C ASP A 114 8.08 -17.76 -5.90
N THR A 115 8.79 -18.34 -6.87
CA THR A 115 10.01 -17.74 -7.43
C THR A 115 9.85 -17.19 -8.83
N ASN A 116 8.61 -16.92 -9.23
CA ASN A 116 8.24 -16.47 -10.56
C ASN A 116 8.75 -15.05 -10.91
N SER A 117 9.35 -14.32 -9.96
CA SER A 117 9.85 -12.95 -10.14
C SER A 117 11.37 -12.82 -10.36
N PHE A 118 12.15 -13.89 -10.27
CA PHE A 118 13.62 -13.81 -10.39
C PHE A 118 14.09 -14.06 -11.83
N THR A 119 14.86 -13.13 -12.40
CA THR A 119 15.23 -13.12 -13.84
C THR A 119 16.74 -13.27 -14.12
N GLY A 120 17.58 -13.46 -13.11
CA GLY A 120 19.04 -13.56 -13.29
C GLY A 120 19.49 -14.87 -13.94
N ASN A 121 20.54 -14.83 -14.78
CA ASN A 121 21.08 -16.00 -15.50
C ASN A 121 21.44 -17.18 -14.56
N ASP A 122 22.00 -16.90 -13.38
CA ASP A 122 22.33 -17.92 -12.37
C ASP A 122 21.08 -18.58 -11.77
N PHE A 123 19.98 -17.82 -11.65
CA PHE A 123 18.70 -18.33 -11.18
C PHE A 123 18.01 -19.20 -12.25
N VAL A 124 18.07 -18.79 -13.52
CA VAL A 124 17.60 -19.59 -14.66
C VAL A 124 18.36 -20.91 -14.72
N PHE A 125 19.70 -20.88 -14.59
CA PHE A 125 20.54 -22.07 -14.56
C PHE A 125 20.20 -23.00 -13.39
N SER A 126 20.02 -22.45 -12.18
CA SER A 126 19.60 -23.22 -11.01
C SER A 126 18.22 -23.87 -11.19
N ASN A 127 17.24 -23.15 -11.75
CA ASN A 127 15.91 -23.70 -12.04
C ASN A 127 15.95 -24.82 -13.06
N GLU A 128 16.80 -24.71 -14.10
CA GLU A 128 16.96 -25.76 -15.09
C GLU A 128 17.56 -27.04 -14.48
N ILE A 129 18.53 -26.91 -13.56
CA ILE A 129 19.07 -28.06 -12.83
C ILE A 129 18.00 -28.69 -11.93
N MET A 130 17.27 -27.89 -11.16
CA MET A 130 16.18 -28.40 -10.30
C MET A 130 15.06 -29.06 -11.12
N SER A 131 14.72 -28.47 -12.27
CA SER A 131 13.76 -29.04 -13.22
C SER A 131 14.27 -30.35 -13.81
N LEU A 132 15.55 -30.44 -14.16
CA LEU A 132 16.15 -31.70 -14.59
C LEU A 132 16.13 -32.73 -13.46
N LEU A 133 16.56 -32.38 -12.25
CA LEU A 133 16.52 -33.26 -11.08
C LEU A 133 15.11 -33.81 -10.85
N ASN A 134 14.08 -32.96 -10.86
CA ASN A 134 12.70 -33.41 -10.74
C ASN A 134 12.30 -34.35 -11.87
N ARG A 135 12.60 -34.01 -13.14
CA ARG A 135 12.30 -34.89 -14.29
C ARG A 135 13.04 -36.22 -14.24
N LEU A 136 14.28 -36.24 -13.75
CA LEU A 136 15.05 -37.46 -13.57
C LEU A 136 14.49 -38.31 -12.43
N SER A 137 14.09 -37.69 -11.30
CA SER A 137 13.45 -38.36 -10.16
C SER A 137 12.10 -38.99 -10.50
N GLU A 138 11.34 -38.38 -11.41
CA GLU A 138 10.06 -38.91 -11.88
C GLU A 138 10.21 -39.87 -13.07
N ASN A 139 11.45 -40.19 -13.48
CA ASN A 139 11.78 -40.99 -14.65
C ASN A 139 11.16 -40.48 -15.98
N LYS A 140 10.95 -39.16 -16.08
CA LYS A 140 10.30 -38.47 -17.21
C LYS A 140 11.28 -37.87 -18.24
N SER A 141 12.60 -37.98 -18.05
CA SER A 141 13.57 -37.51 -19.06
C SER A 141 13.62 -38.48 -20.24
N LYS A 142 13.38 -37.95 -21.45
CA LYS A 142 13.42 -38.72 -22.71
C LYS A 142 14.85 -39.00 -23.22
N ASN A 143 15.83 -38.16 -22.85
CA ASN A 143 17.24 -38.32 -23.21
C ASN A 143 18.12 -37.62 -22.16
N THR A 144 18.55 -38.41 -21.16
CA THR A 144 19.33 -37.92 -20.01
C THR A 144 20.69 -37.36 -20.42
N GLU A 145 21.39 -37.99 -21.37
CA GLU A 145 22.73 -37.53 -21.82
C GLU A 145 22.69 -36.15 -22.50
N ARG A 146 21.66 -35.91 -23.33
CA ARG A 146 21.47 -34.59 -23.98
C ARG A 146 21.17 -33.51 -22.95
N ASP A 147 20.31 -33.81 -21.99
CA ASP A 147 19.95 -32.88 -20.92
C ASP A 147 21.18 -32.53 -20.05
N LEU A 148 21.99 -33.53 -19.69
CA LEU A 148 23.23 -33.35 -18.92
C LEU A 148 24.29 -32.55 -19.70
N SER A 149 24.48 -32.84 -20.99
CA SER A 149 25.40 -32.09 -21.85
C SER A 149 25.00 -30.62 -21.97
N GLY A 150 23.70 -30.34 -22.10
CA GLY A 150 23.18 -28.97 -22.12
C GLY A 150 23.46 -28.20 -20.82
N ILE A 151 23.38 -28.88 -19.66
CA ILE A 151 23.74 -28.28 -18.37
C ILE A 151 25.24 -27.99 -18.29
N LEU A 152 26.10 -28.90 -18.76
CA LEU A 152 27.55 -28.67 -18.77
C LEU A 152 27.97 -27.50 -19.66
N GLU A 153 27.35 -27.36 -20.84
CA GLU A 153 27.61 -26.19 -21.71
C GLU A 153 27.20 -24.87 -21.05
N LYS A 154 26.05 -24.85 -20.35
CA LYS A 154 25.61 -23.66 -19.61
C LYS A 154 26.43 -23.41 -18.36
N ALA A 155 26.95 -24.46 -17.72
CA ALA A 155 27.84 -24.33 -16.57
C ALA A 155 29.10 -23.50 -16.89
N LYS A 156 29.61 -23.58 -18.12
CA LYS A 156 30.75 -22.78 -18.61
C LYS A 156 30.55 -21.27 -18.50
N THR A 157 29.30 -20.81 -18.61
CA THR A 157 28.96 -19.38 -18.64
C THR A 157 28.28 -18.90 -17.36
N SER A 158 27.93 -19.81 -16.45
CA SER A 158 27.33 -19.52 -15.15
C SER A 158 28.35 -19.13 -14.08
N ASN A 159 27.89 -18.54 -12.97
CA ASN A 159 28.74 -18.35 -11.80
C ASN A 159 29.24 -19.72 -11.31
N LEU A 160 30.54 -19.95 -11.50
CA LEU A 160 31.27 -21.20 -11.23
C LEU A 160 30.89 -21.82 -9.89
N LEU A 161 30.66 -20.98 -8.89
CA LEU A 161 30.45 -21.35 -7.50
C LEU A 161 29.00 -21.76 -7.18
N ILE A 162 28.03 -21.26 -7.95
CA ILE A 162 26.62 -21.66 -7.89
C ILE A 162 26.43 -22.93 -8.70
N ALA A 163 27.05 -22.97 -9.88
CA ALA A 163 26.99 -24.15 -10.73
C ALA A 163 27.64 -25.36 -10.07
N ARG A 164 28.76 -25.17 -9.38
CA ARG A 164 29.44 -26.24 -8.66
C ARG A 164 28.49 -27.02 -7.73
N GLU A 165 27.79 -26.33 -6.83
CA GLU A 165 26.90 -27.00 -5.86
C GLU A 165 25.74 -27.71 -6.56
N ASN A 166 25.12 -27.07 -7.56
CA ASN A 166 24.02 -27.68 -8.30
C ASN A 166 24.48 -28.90 -9.14
N LEU A 167 25.69 -28.85 -9.70
CA LEU A 167 26.32 -29.97 -10.41
C LEU A 167 26.72 -31.09 -9.45
N PHE A 168 27.13 -30.78 -8.21
CA PHE A 168 27.35 -31.77 -7.15
C PHE A 168 26.07 -32.52 -6.82
N TYR A 169 24.97 -31.81 -6.52
CA TYR A 169 23.70 -32.46 -6.22
C TYR A 169 23.19 -33.31 -7.38
N LEU A 170 23.37 -32.85 -8.61
CA LEU A 170 23.03 -33.64 -9.80
C LEU A 170 23.92 -34.87 -9.95
N SER A 171 25.21 -34.77 -9.59
CA SER A 171 26.13 -35.90 -9.57
C SER A 171 25.73 -36.94 -8.52
N ASP A 172 25.47 -36.51 -7.28
CA ASP A 172 25.02 -37.39 -6.19
C ASP A 172 23.71 -38.09 -6.56
N PHE A 173 22.75 -37.36 -7.12
CA PHE A 173 21.49 -37.95 -7.59
C PHE A 173 21.70 -39.02 -8.67
N LEU A 174 22.62 -38.81 -9.63
CA LEU A 174 22.90 -39.79 -10.69
C LEU A 174 23.56 -41.06 -10.13
N VAL A 175 24.41 -40.92 -9.10
CA VAL A 175 25.02 -42.05 -8.37
C VAL A 175 23.95 -42.85 -7.64
N ASP A 176 23.09 -42.18 -6.87
CA ASP A 176 22.11 -42.84 -6.01
C ASP A 176 20.99 -43.57 -6.81
N ASN A 177 20.91 -43.35 -8.13
CA ASN A 177 19.83 -43.87 -8.99
C ASN A 177 20.34 -44.72 -10.18
N ASP A 178 21.52 -45.35 -10.08
CA ASP A 178 22.07 -46.32 -11.06
C ASP A 178 22.07 -45.83 -12.53
N LYS A 179 22.40 -44.56 -12.78
CA LYS A 179 22.51 -43.99 -14.14
C LYS A 179 23.96 -43.96 -14.66
N ASP A 180 24.63 -45.11 -14.60
CA ASP A 180 26.08 -45.25 -14.83
C ASP A 180 26.62 -44.59 -16.13
N LEU A 181 26.03 -44.88 -17.30
CA LEU A 181 26.54 -44.34 -18.58
C LEU A 181 26.40 -42.81 -18.69
N SER A 182 25.32 -42.25 -18.13
CA SER A 182 25.08 -40.81 -18.07
C SER A 182 25.96 -40.12 -17.02
N PHE A 183 26.33 -40.83 -15.96
CA PHE A 183 27.22 -40.36 -14.91
C PHE A 183 28.66 -40.22 -15.39
N ASP A 184 29.17 -41.19 -16.17
CA ASP A 184 30.52 -41.19 -16.73
C ASP A 184 30.81 -39.97 -17.63
N LEU A 185 29.89 -39.68 -18.55
CA LEU A 185 29.97 -38.52 -19.45
C LEU A 185 29.89 -37.20 -18.66
N PHE A 186 29.01 -37.15 -17.66
CA PHE A 186 28.78 -35.97 -16.87
C PHE A 186 29.98 -35.64 -15.96
N LEU A 187 30.53 -36.63 -15.25
CA LEU A 187 31.72 -36.44 -14.42
C LEU A 187 32.97 -36.07 -15.22
N ASN A 188 33.17 -36.65 -16.41
CA ASN A 188 34.29 -36.23 -17.27
C ASN A 188 34.13 -34.78 -17.72
N GLY A 189 32.91 -34.34 -18.04
CA GLY A 189 32.62 -32.94 -18.35
C GLY A 189 32.93 -32.01 -17.17
N ILE A 190 32.52 -32.37 -15.96
CA ILE A 190 32.81 -31.55 -14.76
C ILE A 190 34.31 -31.56 -14.42
N LYS A 191 35.02 -32.68 -14.63
CA LYS A 191 36.47 -32.77 -14.42
C LYS A 191 37.23 -31.73 -15.23
N GLU A 192 36.88 -31.57 -16.50
CA GLU A 192 37.51 -30.58 -17.38
C GLU A 192 37.18 -29.14 -16.94
N LEU A 193 35.93 -28.90 -16.53
CA LEU A 193 35.48 -27.59 -16.03
C LEU A 193 36.14 -27.20 -14.70
N TYR A 194 36.38 -28.17 -13.81
CA TYR A 194 36.77 -27.96 -12.41
C TYR A 194 38.07 -28.68 -12.03
N LYS A 195 39.04 -28.72 -12.94
CA LYS A 195 40.32 -29.43 -12.74
C LYS A 195 41.07 -29.08 -11.45
N ASN A 196 40.86 -27.90 -10.89
CA ASN A 196 41.52 -27.39 -9.69
C ASN A 196 40.62 -27.41 -8.44
N ASP A 197 39.36 -27.86 -8.55
CA ASP A 197 38.46 -27.94 -7.40
C ASP A 197 38.71 -29.24 -6.63
N LEU A 198 39.12 -29.09 -5.37
CA LEU A 198 39.51 -30.22 -4.54
C LEU A 198 38.33 -31.15 -4.22
N GLN A 199 37.14 -30.59 -4.00
CA GLN A 199 35.95 -31.39 -3.70
C GLN A 199 35.59 -32.25 -4.91
N PHE A 200 35.72 -31.69 -6.12
CA PHE A 200 35.43 -32.44 -7.34
C PHE A 200 36.46 -33.54 -7.59
N ARG A 201 37.75 -33.28 -7.30
CA ARG A 201 38.80 -34.31 -7.36
C ARG A 201 38.51 -35.49 -6.43
N LEU A 202 37.98 -35.23 -5.21
CA LEU A 202 37.59 -36.29 -4.28
C LEU A 202 36.43 -37.12 -4.83
N LEU A 203 35.38 -36.47 -5.36
CA LEU A 203 34.24 -37.16 -5.96
C LEU A 203 34.66 -38.02 -7.16
N TYR A 204 35.49 -37.47 -8.05
CA TYR A 204 36.06 -38.21 -9.18
C TYR A 204 36.90 -39.40 -8.72
N GLY A 205 37.68 -39.23 -7.65
CA GLY A 205 38.41 -40.33 -7.00
C GLY A 205 37.49 -41.46 -6.52
N LYS A 206 36.41 -41.13 -5.80
CA LYS A 206 35.39 -42.12 -5.36
C LYS A 206 34.80 -42.88 -6.54
N TYR A 207 34.42 -42.15 -7.58
CA TYR A 207 33.90 -42.73 -8.82
C TYR A 207 34.87 -43.72 -9.47
N LEU A 208 36.16 -43.38 -9.56
CA LEU A 208 37.18 -44.29 -10.09
C LEU A 208 37.27 -45.57 -9.27
N VAL A 209 37.17 -45.49 -7.94
CA VAL A 209 37.16 -46.66 -7.06
C VAL A 209 35.94 -47.54 -7.29
N GLN A 210 34.75 -46.95 -7.37
CA GLN A 210 33.49 -47.66 -7.59
C GLN A 210 33.51 -48.44 -8.92
N ASN A 211 34.12 -47.85 -9.96
CA ASN A 211 34.28 -48.44 -11.29
C ASN A 211 35.54 -49.32 -11.44
N GLY A 212 36.21 -49.68 -10.34
CA GLY A 212 37.35 -50.59 -10.35
C GLY A 212 38.63 -50.00 -10.97
N ARG A 213 38.68 -48.70 -11.25
CA ARG A 213 39.86 -47.99 -11.79
C ARG A 213 40.83 -47.59 -10.67
N ILE A 214 41.25 -48.57 -9.89
CA ILE A 214 41.99 -48.37 -8.62
C ILE A 214 43.32 -47.63 -8.81
N GLU A 215 44.08 -47.92 -9.88
CA GLU A 215 45.36 -47.25 -10.16
C GLU A 215 45.21 -45.75 -10.40
N LEU A 216 44.15 -45.36 -11.11
CA LEU A 216 43.85 -43.94 -11.35
C LEU A 216 43.43 -43.25 -10.05
N ALA A 217 42.65 -43.93 -9.20
CA ALA A 217 42.28 -43.42 -7.89
C ALA A 217 43.50 -43.24 -6.97
N GLU A 218 44.45 -44.17 -7.01
CA GLU A 218 45.71 -44.07 -6.25
C GLU A 218 46.52 -42.84 -6.67
N LYS A 219 46.61 -42.56 -7.99
CA LYS A 219 47.24 -41.33 -8.48
C LYS A 219 46.57 -40.07 -7.93
N ILE A 220 45.24 -40.04 -7.90
CA ILE A 220 44.50 -38.93 -7.29
C ILE A 220 44.88 -38.79 -5.81
N ILE A 221 44.88 -39.88 -5.03
CA ILE A 221 45.24 -39.88 -3.60
C ILE A 221 46.66 -39.33 -3.37
N ALA A 222 47.60 -39.67 -4.25
CA ALA A 222 48.98 -39.20 -4.17
C ALA A 222 49.11 -37.67 -4.40
N GLU A 223 48.24 -37.08 -5.22
CA GLU A 223 48.22 -35.65 -5.54
C GLU A 223 47.42 -34.80 -4.53
N LEU A 224 46.70 -35.41 -3.59
CA LEU A 224 45.90 -34.69 -2.61
C LEU A 224 46.77 -33.98 -1.54
N PRO A 225 46.44 -32.74 -1.15
CA PRO A 225 47.12 -32.02 -0.07
C PRO A 225 46.67 -32.56 1.31
N LYS A 226 47.24 -33.69 1.74
CA LYS A 226 46.82 -34.47 2.92
C LYS A 226 46.75 -33.62 4.19
N ASP A 227 47.83 -32.92 4.55
CA ASP A 227 47.89 -32.12 5.79
C ASP A 227 46.79 -31.04 5.84
N SER A 228 46.56 -30.37 4.71
CA SER A 228 45.52 -29.36 4.55
C SER A 228 44.11 -29.95 4.70
N LEU A 229 43.87 -31.15 4.16
CA LEU A 229 42.58 -31.85 4.28
C LEU A 229 42.34 -32.40 5.69
N GLU A 230 43.39 -32.77 6.42
CA GLU A 230 43.25 -33.19 7.81
C GLU A 230 43.00 -32.01 8.76
N GLN A 231 43.56 -30.83 8.46
CA GLN A 231 43.42 -29.62 9.27
C GLN A 231 42.26 -28.71 8.83
N THR A 232 41.55 -29.05 7.76
CA THR A 232 40.43 -28.25 7.25
C THR A 232 39.32 -28.08 8.30
N THR A 233 38.76 -26.87 8.36
CA THR A 233 37.56 -26.56 9.14
C THR A 233 36.27 -26.85 8.36
N ASN A 234 36.37 -27.21 7.07
CA ASN A 234 35.24 -27.64 6.26
C ASN A 234 34.91 -29.11 6.53
N LEU A 235 33.92 -29.35 7.39
CA LEU A 235 33.54 -30.70 7.82
C LEU A 235 33.05 -31.59 6.68
N ASN A 236 32.33 -31.02 5.71
CA ASN A 236 31.82 -31.78 4.55
C ASN A 236 32.98 -32.24 3.67
N LEU A 237 33.92 -31.34 3.37
CA LEU A 237 35.12 -31.68 2.58
C LEU A 237 35.99 -32.73 3.29
N LYS A 238 36.14 -32.59 4.62
CA LYS A 238 36.88 -33.56 5.44
C LYS A 238 36.21 -34.93 5.44
N TYR A 239 34.87 -34.96 5.52
CA TYR A 239 34.08 -36.18 5.39
C TYR A 239 34.29 -36.82 4.02
N ASP A 240 34.19 -36.04 2.93
CA ASP A 240 34.39 -36.54 1.57
C ASP A 240 35.77 -37.15 1.34
N TYR A 241 36.79 -36.56 1.97
CA TYR A 241 38.15 -37.09 1.93
C TYR A 241 38.23 -38.46 2.62
N TYR A 242 37.72 -38.59 3.84
CA TYR A 242 37.76 -39.89 4.54
C TYR A 242 36.85 -40.93 3.90
N ASP A 243 35.70 -40.54 3.36
CA ASP A 243 34.83 -41.43 2.60
C ASP A 243 35.53 -41.97 1.34
N PHE A 244 36.25 -41.11 0.60
CA PHE A 244 37.06 -41.56 -0.53
C PHE A 244 38.13 -42.57 -0.11
N LEU A 245 38.88 -42.28 0.96
CA LEU A 245 39.88 -43.20 1.48
C LEU A 245 39.27 -44.51 1.99
N THR A 246 38.12 -44.47 2.68
CA THR A 246 37.40 -45.65 3.15
C THR A 246 37.03 -46.55 1.97
N GLN A 247 36.45 -45.99 0.91
CA GLN A 247 36.10 -46.76 -0.28
C GLN A 247 37.34 -47.37 -0.96
N TYR A 248 38.42 -46.60 -1.07
CA TYR A 248 39.68 -47.09 -1.64
C TYR A 248 40.30 -48.22 -0.80
N TYR A 249 40.39 -48.06 0.51
CA TYR A 249 40.98 -49.08 1.40
C TYR A 249 40.11 -50.33 1.54
N ALA A 250 38.79 -50.20 1.43
CA ALA A 250 37.88 -51.35 1.33
C ALA A 250 38.18 -52.18 0.08
N ARG A 251 38.42 -51.54 -1.07
CA ARG A 251 38.73 -52.24 -2.33
C ARG A 251 40.15 -52.82 -2.38
N THR A 252 41.12 -52.14 -1.78
CA THR A 252 42.52 -52.58 -1.71
C THR A 252 42.83 -53.51 -0.54
N LYS A 253 41.82 -53.87 0.28
CA LYS A 253 41.92 -54.80 1.43
C LYS A 253 42.99 -54.37 2.46
N SER A 254 43.05 -53.08 2.75
CA SER A 254 43.97 -52.52 3.77
C SER A 254 43.26 -52.32 5.11
N ASP A 255 43.10 -53.40 5.89
CA ASP A 255 42.21 -53.46 7.06
C ASP A 255 42.44 -52.38 8.13
N ASP A 256 43.70 -52.13 8.54
CA ASP A 256 44.01 -51.13 9.57
C ASP A 256 43.68 -49.71 9.10
N LYS A 257 44.02 -49.39 7.85
CA LYS A 257 43.74 -48.08 7.25
C LYS A 257 42.25 -47.88 7.04
N TYR A 258 41.56 -48.92 6.61
CA TYR A 258 40.12 -48.94 6.45
C TYR A 258 39.41 -48.66 7.79
N LYS A 259 39.77 -49.39 8.85
CA LYS A 259 39.18 -49.17 10.18
C LYS A 259 39.39 -47.73 10.67
N GLY A 260 40.61 -47.21 10.52
CA GLY A 260 40.93 -45.84 10.92
C GLY A 260 40.16 -44.78 10.13
N THR A 261 39.88 -44.98 8.84
CA THR A 261 39.10 -44.02 8.03
C THR A 261 37.60 -44.12 8.34
N VAL A 262 37.07 -45.32 8.60
CA VAL A 262 35.67 -45.52 9.03
C VAL A 262 35.38 -44.79 10.34
N GLU A 263 36.24 -44.96 11.36
CA GLU A 263 36.04 -44.30 12.66
C GLU A 263 36.01 -42.76 12.53
N LYS A 264 36.89 -42.19 11.70
CA LYS A 264 36.91 -40.75 11.42
C LYS A 264 35.68 -40.30 10.65
N GLN A 265 35.25 -41.09 9.67
CA GLN A 265 34.07 -40.82 8.85
C GLN A 265 32.78 -40.80 9.68
N ASP A 266 32.57 -41.80 10.54
CA ASP A 266 31.38 -41.91 11.39
C ASP A 266 31.26 -40.75 12.38
N LEU A 267 32.38 -40.36 12.99
CA LEU A 267 32.42 -39.23 13.91
C LEU A 267 32.02 -37.92 13.20
N LEU A 268 32.52 -37.70 11.99
CA LEU A 268 32.19 -36.53 11.17
C LEU A 268 30.71 -36.55 10.78
N LEU A 269 30.20 -37.69 10.31
CA LEU A 269 28.80 -37.83 9.91
C LEU A 269 27.84 -37.54 11.07
N LYS A 270 28.16 -38.01 12.27
CA LYS A 270 27.39 -37.72 13.49
C LYS A 270 27.32 -36.22 13.77
N ASN A 271 28.45 -35.52 13.72
CA ASN A 271 28.50 -34.06 13.92
C ASN A 271 27.70 -33.32 12.83
N ILE A 272 27.88 -33.72 11.56
CA ILE A 272 27.16 -33.12 10.43
C ILE A 272 25.65 -33.24 10.62
N ASN A 273 25.16 -34.43 10.95
CA ASN A 273 23.74 -34.69 11.14
C ASN A 273 23.15 -33.95 12.35
N GLN A 274 23.88 -33.84 13.46
CA GLN A 274 23.45 -33.04 14.61
C GLN A 274 23.27 -31.57 14.23
N THR A 275 24.23 -31.00 13.49
CA THR A 275 24.16 -29.61 13.07
C THR A 275 23.05 -29.37 12.04
N ARG A 276 22.82 -30.32 11.11
CA ARG A 276 21.66 -30.29 10.20
C ARG A 276 20.34 -30.27 10.95
N PHE A 277 20.18 -31.14 11.94
CA PHE A 277 18.95 -31.20 12.76
C PHE A 277 18.71 -29.89 13.52
N SER A 278 19.75 -29.34 14.15
CA SER A 278 19.67 -28.05 14.85
C SER A 278 19.27 -26.90 13.91
N ALA A 279 19.90 -26.82 12.73
CA ALA A 279 19.59 -25.79 11.75
C ALA A 279 18.15 -25.90 11.21
N LYS A 280 17.67 -27.12 10.96
CA LYS A 280 16.29 -27.39 10.55
C LYS A 280 15.28 -26.88 11.57
N ASN A 281 15.49 -27.18 12.86
CA ASN A 281 14.60 -26.70 13.92
C ASN A 281 14.62 -25.17 14.04
N LYS A 282 15.80 -24.55 13.98
CA LYS A 282 15.91 -23.08 14.01
C LYS A 282 15.18 -22.44 12.84
N TRP A 283 15.30 -23.00 11.63
CA TRP A 283 14.58 -22.53 10.45
C TRP A 283 13.07 -22.61 10.62
N PHE A 284 12.53 -23.73 11.11
CA PHE A 284 11.10 -23.86 11.37
C PHE A 284 10.60 -22.82 12.38
N ASN A 285 11.36 -22.57 13.45
CA ASN A 285 11.00 -21.55 14.43
C ASN A 285 10.97 -20.15 13.81
N ILE A 286 11.97 -19.79 12.98
CA ILE A 286 12.02 -18.51 12.27
C ILE A 286 10.81 -18.36 11.34
N VAL A 287 10.51 -19.37 10.53
CA VAL A 287 9.37 -19.35 9.60
C VAL A 287 8.05 -19.24 10.35
N GLU A 288 7.89 -20.00 11.43
CA GLU A 288 6.70 -19.95 12.28
C GLU A 288 6.52 -18.57 12.93
N GLU A 289 7.61 -17.97 13.43
CA GLU A 289 7.60 -16.63 14.01
C GLU A 289 7.23 -15.57 12.96
N THR A 290 7.81 -15.63 11.75
CA THR A 290 7.47 -14.72 10.65
C THR A 290 5.99 -14.84 10.28
N LEU A 291 5.47 -16.06 10.11
CA LEU A 291 4.06 -16.29 9.81
C LEU A 291 3.15 -15.77 10.93
N ARG A 292 3.51 -15.96 12.19
CA ARG A 292 2.78 -15.40 13.34
C ARG A 292 2.80 -13.88 13.31
N ASN A 293 3.96 -13.26 13.05
CA ASN A 293 4.10 -11.81 12.97
C ASN A 293 3.22 -11.22 11.86
N GLU A 294 3.20 -11.81 10.67
CA GLU A 294 2.30 -11.42 9.58
C GLU A 294 0.82 -11.52 9.99
N GLN A 295 0.42 -12.63 10.62
CA GLN A 295 -0.94 -12.79 11.12
C GLN A 295 -1.30 -11.74 12.18
N THR A 296 -0.41 -11.46 13.12
CA THR A 296 -0.65 -10.43 14.15
C THR A 296 -0.73 -9.03 13.56
N LEU A 297 0.08 -8.71 12.54
CA LEU A 297 0.01 -7.44 11.82
C LEU A 297 -1.33 -7.28 11.11
N LEU A 298 -1.80 -8.32 10.42
CA LEU A 298 -3.12 -8.33 9.77
C LEU A 298 -4.25 -8.14 10.78
N LEU A 299 -4.21 -8.85 11.92
CA LEU A 299 -5.19 -8.68 12.99
C LEU A 299 -5.16 -7.27 13.60
N THR A 300 -3.96 -6.71 13.79
CA THR A 300 -3.78 -5.35 14.31
C THR A 300 -4.33 -4.32 13.34
N ASN A 301 -4.08 -4.48 12.03
CA ASN A 301 -4.63 -3.60 11.00
C ASN A 301 -6.16 -3.71 10.91
N ARG A 302 -6.73 -4.91 10.99
CA ARG A 302 -8.19 -5.12 11.08
C ARG A 302 -8.80 -4.42 12.29
N LYS A 303 -8.17 -4.53 13.47
CA LYS A 303 -8.60 -3.80 14.68
C LYS A 303 -8.55 -2.29 14.50
N LYS A 304 -7.47 -1.74 13.93
CA LYS A 304 -7.35 -0.30 13.63
C LYS A 304 -8.50 0.19 12.76
N VAL A 305 -8.80 -0.53 11.67
CA VAL A 305 -9.91 -0.20 10.77
C VAL A 305 -11.26 -0.23 11.51
N LEU A 306 -11.52 -1.26 12.33
CA LEU A 306 -12.74 -1.33 13.14
C LEU A 306 -12.87 -0.15 14.12
N PHE A 307 -11.79 0.21 14.82
CA PHE A 307 -11.79 1.38 15.71
C PHE A 307 -12.03 2.69 14.95
N SER A 308 -11.45 2.85 13.75
CA SER A 308 -11.74 4.01 12.90
C SER A 308 -13.22 4.08 12.50
N ILE A 309 -13.84 2.96 12.14
CA ILE A 309 -15.27 2.89 11.80
C ILE A 309 -16.13 3.28 13.02
N ILE A 310 -15.83 2.75 14.20
CA ILE A 310 -16.55 3.08 15.44
C ILE A 310 -16.39 4.57 15.77
N GLY A 311 -15.18 5.12 15.64
CA GLY A 311 -14.92 6.54 15.86
C GLY A 311 -15.73 7.44 14.92
N ILE A 312 -15.78 7.11 13.63
CA ILE A 312 -16.61 7.83 12.65
C ILE A 312 -18.11 7.75 13.04
N GLY A 313 -18.58 6.58 13.45
CA GLY A 313 -19.96 6.38 13.92
C GLY A 313 -20.31 7.25 15.13
N LEU A 314 -19.41 7.35 16.12
CA LEU A 314 -19.61 8.20 17.29
C LEU A 314 -19.66 9.69 16.92
N VAL A 315 -18.82 10.14 16.00
CA VAL A 315 -18.86 11.53 15.50
C VAL A 315 -20.21 11.81 14.83
N ILE A 316 -20.72 10.88 14.02
CA ILE A 316 -22.05 11.03 13.38
C ILE A 316 -23.16 11.12 14.45
N ILE A 317 -23.13 10.28 15.49
CA ILE A 317 -24.09 10.32 16.60
C ILE A 317 -24.02 11.66 17.35
N ILE A 318 -22.81 12.19 17.60
CA ILE A 318 -22.62 13.49 18.23
C ILE A 318 -23.20 14.61 17.35
N LEU A 319 -22.99 14.57 16.03
CA LEU A 319 -23.56 15.55 15.11
C LEU A 319 -25.09 15.50 15.07
N ILE A 320 -25.68 14.31 15.07
CA ILE A 320 -27.14 14.11 15.12
C ILE A 320 -27.71 14.65 16.43
N THR A 321 -27.07 14.37 17.56
CA THR A 321 -27.53 14.86 18.87
C THR A 321 -27.43 16.38 18.99
N ILE A 322 -26.33 17.00 18.52
CA ILE A 322 -26.20 18.46 18.45
C ILE A 322 -27.33 19.08 17.62
N ARG A 323 -27.61 18.53 16.42
CA ARG A 323 -28.69 18.99 15.55
C ARG A 323 -30.06 18.89 16.23
N PHE A 324 -30.32 17.78 16.92
CA PHE A 324 -31.55 17.58 17.67
C PHE A 324 -31.73 18.64 18.77
N PHE A 325 -30.68 18.94 19.54
CA PHE A 325 -30.71 19.99 20.57
C PHE A 325 -30.91 21.39 19.98
N GLN A 326 -30.26 21.73 18.86
CA GLN A 326 -30.45 23.00 18.17
C GLN A 326 -31.91 23.20 17.73
N ILE A 327 -32.52 22.18 17.12
CA ILE A 327 -33.93 22.22 16.69
C ILE A 327 -34.86 22.39 17.91
N ARG A 328 -34.63 21.61 18.98
CA ARG A 328 -35.40 21.72 20.23
C ARG A 328 -35.32 23.12 20.85
N SER A 329 -34.14 23.74 20.84
CA SER A 329 -33.94 25.10 21.35
C SER A 329 -34.75 26.12 20.54
N GLN A 330 -34.68 26.06 19.21
CA GLN A 330 -35.45 26.96 18.33
C GLN A 330 -36.97 26.82 18.53
N ILE A 331 -37.47 25.59 18.70
CA ILE A 331 -38.88 25.34 18.98
C ILE A 331 -39.29 25.98 20.32
N THR A 332 -38.46 25.88 21.35
CA THR A 332 -38.75 26.43 22.69
C THR A 332 -38.77 27.97 22.66
N GLU A 333 -37.81 28.58 21.96
CA GLU A 333 -37.77 30.03 21.77
C GLU A 333 -39.00 30.52 20.99
N TYR A 334 -39.38 29.81 19.92
CA TYR A 334 -40.61 30.08 19.17
C TYR A 334 -41.86 29.99 20.07
N GLN A 335 -41.99 28.96 20.91
CA GLN A 335 -43.10 28.83 21.85
C GLN A 335 -43.15 29.97 22.87
N ASN A 336 -41.99 30.39 23.41
CA ASN A 336 -41.91 31.51 24.35
C ASN A 336 -42.25 32.84 23.68
N PHE A 337 -41.84 33.04 22.42
CA PHE A 337 -42.21 34.20 21.63
C PHE A 337 -43.73 34.27 21.42
N ILE A 338 -44.37 33.15 21.04
CA ILE A 338 -45.82 33.06 20.91
C ILE A 338 -46.53 33.35 22.24
N LYS A 339 -46.07 32.79 23.36
CA LYS A 339 -46.61 33.11 24.70
C LYS A 339 -46.49 34.60 25.03
N LYS A 340 -45.36 35.22 24.73
CA LYS A 340 -45.12 36.64 24.98
C LYS A 340 -46.01 37.53 24.11
N ILE A 341 -46.23 37.17 22.85
CA ILE A 341 -47.21 37.83 21.98
C ILE A 341 -48.61 37.73 22.58
N ASN A 342 -49.04 36.54 23.00
CA ASN A 342 -50.37 36.34 23.61
C ASN A 342 -50.52 37.16 24.91
N PHE A 343 -49.51 37.16 25.77
CA PHE A 343 -49.51 37.95 27.00
C PHE A 343 -49.53 39.48 26.77
N LEU A 344 -48.84 39.97 25.73
CA LEU A 344 -48.89 41.39 25.36
C LEU A 344 -50.24 41.78 24.74
N LYS A 345 -50.90 40.83 24.06
CA LYS A 345 -52.29 40.95 23.61
C LYS A 345 -53.25 41.10 24.80
N GLU A 346 -52.96 40.45 25.93
CA GLU A 346 -53.74 40.55 27.17
C GLU A 346 -53.44 41.83 27.99
N ARG A 347 -52.22 42.38 27.93
CA ARG A 347 -51.81 43.57 28.72
C ARG A 347 -52.00 44.94 28.06
N LYS A 348 -52.35 45.01 26.77
CA LYS A 348 -52.74 46.26 26.11
C LYS A 348 -53.92 46.03 25.16
N VAL A 349 -55.11 46.01 25.75
CA VAL A 349 -56.33 46.42 25.06
C VAL A 349 -56.95 47.51 25.95
N PRO A 350 -56.88 48.81 25.59
CA PRO A 350 -57.93 49.72 26.02
C PRO A 350 -59.22 49.09 25.50
N GLN A 351 -60.25 48.94 26.34
CA GLN A 351 -61.58 48.53 25.89
C GLN A 351 -61.87 49.18 24.54
N PRO A 352 -62.23 48.42 23.49
CA PRO A 352 -62.76 49.06 22.31
C PRO A 352 -63.93 49.90 22.80
N GLN A 353 -63.86 51.22 22.58
CA GLN A 353 -65.06 52.04 22.66
C GLN A 353 -66.02 51.37 21.69
N VAL A 354 -67.01 50.68 22.23
CA VAL A 354 -68.08 50.06 21.46
C VAL A 354 -68.66 51.19 20.64
N ILE A 355 -68.28 51.23 19.37
CA ILE A 355 -68.89 52.11 18.40
C ILE A 355 -70.35 51.67 18.39
N SER A 356 -71.30 52.60 18.62
CA SER A 356 -72.70 52.21 18.46
C SER A 356 -72.85 51.65 17.05
N GLU A 357 -73.46 50.49 16.89
CA GLU A 357 -73.61 49.78 15.61
C GLU A 357 -74.14 50.72 14.50
N LYS A 358 -74.93 51.73 14.89
CA LYS A 358 -75.43 52.80 14.02
C LYS A 358 -74.34 53.71 13.43
N THR A 359 -73.28 54.00 14.19
CA THR A 359 -72.16 54.86 13.77
C THR A 359 -71.17 54.12 12.89
N GLU A 360 -70.90 52.84 13.15
CA GLU A 360 -70.05 52.01 12.29
C GLU A 360 -70.71 51.76 10.93
N ASN A 361 -71.99 51.41 10.91
CA ASN A 361 -72.75 51.23 9.67
C ASN A 361 -72.83 52.51 8.84
N LEU A 362 -72.94 53.69 9.47
CA LEU A 362 -72.90 54.97 8.76
C LEU A 362 -71.53 55.24 8.14
N LEU A 363 -70.44 54.91 8.85
CA LEU A 363 -69.08 55.08 8.35
C LEU A 363 -68.75 54.10 7.22
N LEU A 364 -69.23 52.87 7.30
CA LEU A 364 -69.12 51.88 6.22
C LEU A 364 -69.84 52.34 4.97
N LYS A 365 -71.07 52.88 5.09
CA LYS A 365 -71.78 53.46 3.96
C LYS A 365 -71.02 54.64 3.35
N LYS A 366 -70.48 55.54 4.18
CA LYS A 366 -69.63 56.67 3.74
C LYS A 366 -68.35 56.18 3.02
N LEU A 367 -67.77 55.06 3.44
CA LEU A 367 -66.64 54.41 2.77
C LEU A 367 -67.03 53.80 1.42
N GLU A 368 -68.15 53.11 1.34
CA GLU A 368 -68.68 52.58 0.07
C GLU A 368 -68.99 53.68 -0.93
N ASP A 369 -69.56 54.80 -0.47
CA ASP A 369 -69.81 55.96 -1.32
C ASP A 369 -68.49 56.57 -1.80
N PHE A 370 -67.46 56.63 -0.94
CA PHE A 370 -66.10 57.02 -1.35
C PHE A 370 -65.48 56.08 -2.39
N GLU A 371 -65.65 54.76 -2.27
CA GLU A 371 -65.14 53.77 -3.24
C GLU A 371 -65.75 53.95 -4.64
N LYS A 372 -66.99 54.47 -4.73
CA LYS A 372 -67.65 54.78 -5.99
C LYS A 372 -67.16 56.09 -6.63
N THR A 373 -66.49 56.94 -5.86
CA THR A 373 -65.81 58.13 -6.40
C THR A 373 -64.41 57.79 -6.88
N GLU A 374 -63.83 58.60 -7.75
CA GLU A 374 -62.41 58.46 -8.12
C GLU A 374 -61.47 59.20 -7.13
N ASP A 375 -61.96 59.69 -5.99
CA ASP A 375 -61.17 60.53 -5.07
C ASP A 375 -59.97 59.80 -4.43
N PHE A 376 -59.94 58.47 -4.47
CA PHE A 376 -58.79 57.68 -4.03
C PHE A 376 -57.55 57.82 -4.94
N ILE A 377 -57.68 58.34 -6.17
CA ILE A 377 -56.52 58.60 -7.05
C ILE A 377 -55.85 59.94 -6.75
N LYS A 378 -56.48 60.81 -5.94
CA LYS A 378 -55.94 62.14 -5.64
C LYS A 378 -54.61 62.04 -4.86
N PRO A 379 -53.58 62.85 -5.20
CA PRO A 379 -52.27 62.76 -4.56
C PRO A 379 -52.27 63.09 -3.05
N ASP A 380 -53.23 63.89 -2.60
CA ASP A 380 -53.38 64.33 -1.21
C ASP A 380 -54.22 63.38 -0.35
N ILE A 381 -54.62 62.21 -0.87
CA ILE A 381 -55.34 61.21 -0.10
C ILE A 381 -54.44 60.66 1.02
N SER A 382 -54.87 60.89 2.26
CA SER A 382 -54.24 60.41 3.48
C SER A 382 -55.31 59.97 4.46
N LEU A 383 -54.95 59.13 5.44
CA LEU A 383 -55.89 58.68 6.47
C LEU A 383 -56.51 59.87 7.20
N GLN A 384 -55.71 60.92 7.45
CA GLN A 384 -56.14 62.17 8.06
C GLN A 384 -57.18 62.90 7.20
N ASN A 385 -56.89 63.05 5.91
CA ASN A 385 -57.77 63.79 4.99
C ASN A 385 -59.07 63.03 4.72
N LEU A 386 -59.01 61.70 4.57
CA LEU A 386 -60.20 60.89 4.41
C LEU A 386 -61.04 60.88 5.69
N ALA A 387 -60.41 60.76 6.87
CA ALA A 387 -61.14 60.82 8.14
C ALA A 387 -61.91 62.14 8.27
N LYS A 388 -61.25 63.27 7.95
CA LYS A 388 -61.89 64.59 7.95
C LYS A 388 -63.06 64.66 6.96
N LYS A 389 -62.89 64.13 5.74
CA LYS A 389 -63.93 64.12 4.70
C LYS A 389 -65.13 63.26 5.06
N LEU A 390 -64.91 62.13 5.74
CA LEU A 390 -65.98 61.26 6.20
C LEU A 390 -66.55 61.69 7.57
N GLU A 391 -66.08 62.80 8.12
CA GLU A 391 -66.46 63.37 9.42
C GLU A 391 -66.23 62.38 10.58
N THR A 392 -65.06 61.74 10.59
CA THR A 392 -64.61 60.81 11.62
C THR A 392 -63.17 61.12 12.06
N ASN A 393 -62.64 60.36 13.01
CA ASN A 393 -61.23 60.43 13.39
C ASN A 393 -60.41 59.30 12.74
N THR A 394 -59.09 59.51 12.67
CA THR A 394 -58.16 58.57 12.01
C THR A 394 -58.11 57.19 12.67
N LYS A 395 -58.31 57.13 14.00
CA LYS A 395 -58.36 55.87 14.74
C LYS A 395 -59.55 55.03 14.30
N TYR A 396 -60.76 55.59 14.32
CA TYR A 396 -61.98 54.89 13.90
C TYR A 396 -61.96 54.54 12.43
N LEU A 397 -61.48 55.42 11.55
CA LEU A 397 -61.36 55.11 10.14
C LEU A 397 -60.38 53.95 9.91
N SER A 398 -59.20 53.99 10.53
CA SER A 398 -58.23 52.90 10.41
C SER A 398 -58.75 51.59 10.98
N GLU A 399 -59.43 51.62 12.12
CA GLU A 399 -60.02 50.44 12.76
C GLU A 399 -61.14 49.85 11.90
N THR A 400 -61.99 50.69 11.33
CA THR A 400 -63.07 50.26 10.42
C THR A 400 -62.51 49.61 9.16
N ILE A 401 -61.50 50.21 8.52
CA ILE A 401 -60.86 49.63 7.32
C ILE A 401 -60.14 48.32 7.67
N ASN A 402 -59.38 48.29 8.77
CA ASN A 402 -58.68 47.09 9.20
C ASN A 402 -59.66 45.94 9.52
N THR A 403 -60.78 46.23 10.18
CA THR A 403 -61.73 45.20 10.61
C THR A 403 -62.60 44.72 9.44
N ASN A 404 -63.16 45.65 8.66
CA ASN A 404 -64.15 45.32 7.64
C ASN A 404 -63.55 45.05 6.25
N LYS A 405 -62.40 45.64 5.92
CA LYS A 405 -61.71 45.42 4.64
C LYS A 405 -60.45 44.56 4.77
N GLN A 406 -60.09 44.16 6.01
CA GLN A 406 -58.91 43.34 6.36
C GLN A 406 -57.59 43.89 5.82
N LYS A 407 -57.49 45.22 5.68
CA LYS A 407 -56.36 45.92 5.07
C LYS A 407 -56.00 47.15 5.89
N ASN A 408 -54.71 47.49 5.94
CA ASN A 408 -54.32 48.83 6.40
C ASN A 408 -54.72 49.89 5.36
N PHE A 409 -54.81 51.15 5.78
CA PHE A 409 -55.25 52.26 4.92
C PHE A 409 -54.49 52.34 3.58
N ASN A 410 -53.16 52.17 3.60
CA ASN A 410 -52.36 52.25 2.37
C ASN A 410 -52.66 51.09 1.42
N ALA A 411 -52.77 49.86 1.93
CA ALA A 411 -53.13 48.69 1.14
C ALA A 411 -54.55 48.84 0.55
N TYR A 412 -55.49 49.34 1.35
CA TYR A 412 -56.85 49.63 0.94
C TYR A 412 -56.92 50.62 -0.22
N ILE A 413 -56.29 51.80 -0.09
CA ILE A 413 -56.25 52.82 -1.16
C ILE A 413 -55.53 52.29 -2.40
N ASN A 414 -54.39 51.61 -2.21
CA ASN A 414 -53.61 51.06 -3.32
C ASN A 414 -54.40 50.02 -4.12
N GLU A 415 -55.21 49.18 -3.46
CA GLU A 415 -56.04 48.22 -4.16
C GLU A 415 -57.17 48.88 -4.95
N LEU A 416 -57.81 49.92 -4.40
CA LEU A 416 -58.78 50.72 -5.16
C LEU A 416 -58.15 51.32 -6.42
N ARG A 417 -56.93 51.87 -6.29
CA ARG A 417 -56.16 52.42 -7.42
C ARG A 417 -55.81 51.38 -8.48
N ILE A 418 -55.43 50.16 -8.05
CA ILE A 418 -55.15 49.07 -8.99
C ILE A 418 -56.44 48.56 -9.66
N ASN A 419 -57.52 48.40 -8.91
CA ASN A 419 -58.81 47.99 -9.48
C ASN A 419 -59.34 49.03 -10.48
N TYR A 420 -59.16 50.33 -10.20
CA TYR A 420 -59.48 51.41 -11.11
C TYR A 420 -58.74 51.29 -12.45
N ILE A 421 -57.42 51.12 -12.44
CA ILE A 421 -56.65 51.01 -13.69
C ILE A 421 -56.95 49.70 -14.42
N ILE A 422 -57.23 48.61 -13.69
CA ILE A 422 -57.65 47.33 -14.28
C ILE A 422 -58.97 47.51 -15.05
N ASN A 423 -59.93 48.22 -14.47
CA ASN A 423 -61.21 48.49 -15.14
C ASN A 423 -61.00 49.35 -16.40
N LYS A 424 -60.18 50.42 -16.35
CA LYS A 424 -59.84 51.21 -17.56
C LYS A 424 -59.14 50.36 -18.62
N LEU A 425 -58.21 49.49 -18.22
CA LEU A 425 -57.52 48.58 -19.14
C LEU A 425 -58.48 47.58 -19.80
N ARG A 426 -59.52 47.11 -19.08
CA ARG A 426 -60.54 46.21 -19.63
C ARG A 426 -61.51 46.95 -20.57
N GLU A 427 -62.06 48.07 -20.13
CA GLU A 427 -63.16 48.77 -20.80
C GLU A 427 -62.69 49.68 -21.95
N LYS A 428 -61.47 50.21 -21.90
CA LYS A 428 -60.95 51.20 -22.84
C LYS A 428 -59.64 50.71 -23.46
N PRO A 429 -59.67 50.05 -24.64
CA PRO A 429 -58.47 49.48 -25.27
C PRO A 429 -57.32 50.48 -25.49
N ILE A 430 -57.62 51.78 -25.63
CA ILE A 430 -56.62 52.84 -25.75
C ILE A 430 -55.62 52.85 -24.57
N TYR A 431 -56.04 52.50 -23.36
CA TYR A 431 -55.14 52.47 -22.20
C TYR A 431 -54.06 51.36 -22.30
N ARG A 432 -54.23 50.40 -23.21
CA ARG A 432 -53.29 49.28 -23.44
C ARG A 432 -52.12 49.66 -24.35
N SER A 433 -52.17 50.83 -24.97
CA SER A 433 -51.05 51.41 -25.75
C SER A 433 -50.22 52.41 -24.92
N TYR A 434 -50.72 52.85 -23.76
CA TYR A 434 -50.01 53.76 -22.90
C TYR A 434 -48.81 53.10 -22.20
N LYS A 435 -47.76 53.89 -21.98
CA LYS A 435 -46.58 53.47 -21.22
C LYS A 435 -46.97 53.20 -19.76
N ILE A 436 -46.34 52.22 -19.12
CA ILE A 436 -46.62 51.85 -17.73
C ILE A 436 -46.47 53.04 -16.76
N LYS A 437 -45.53 53.96 -17.04
CA LYS A 437 -45.37 55.21 -16.26
C LYS A 437 -46.65 56.06 -16.28
N TYR A 438 -47.30 56.19 -17.43
CA TYR A 438 -48.55 56.94 -17.56
C TYR A 438 -49.69 56.25 -16.81
N LEU A 439 -49.77 54.92 -16.87
CA LEU A 439 -50.77 54.15 -16.11
C LEU A 439 -50.58 54.28 -14.58
N ALA A 440 -49.33 54.40 -14.12
CA ALA A 440 -49.02 54.66 -12.72
C ALA A 440 -49.52 56.05 -12.28
N GLU A 441 -49.23 57.08 -13.09
CA GLU A 441 -49.68 58.45 -12.83
C GLU A 441 -51.21 58.57 -12.85
N GLU A 442 -51.86 57.98 -13.86
CA GLU A 442 -53.33 57.95 -14.02
C GLU A 442 -54.04 57.26 -12.84
N SER A 443 -53.39 56.27 -12.21
CA SER A 443 -53.93 55.56 -11.05
C SER A 443 -53.51 56.17 -9.71
N GLY A 444 -52.88 57.35 -9.70
CA GLY A 444 -52.52 58.09 -8.49
C GLY A 444 -51.25 57.61 -7.79
N PHE A 445 -50.39 56.85 -8.45
CA PHE A 445 -49.09 56.44 -7.91
C PHE A 445 -48.01 57.48 -8.22
N SER A 446 -47.22 57.83 -7.21
CA SER A 446 -46.10 58.78 -7.35
C SER A 446 -44.88 58.18 -8.05
N THR A 447 -44.75 56.84 -8.09
CA THR A 447 -43.61 56.15 -8.71
C THR A 447 -44.04 54.93 -9.51
N HIS A 448 -43.35 54.70 -10.62
CA HIS A 448 -43.53 53.52 -11.48
C HIS A 448 -43.23 52.20 -10.75
N SER A 449 -42.18 52.16 -9.93
CA SER A 449 -41.79 50.96 -9.17
C SER A 449 -42.83 50.61 -8.10
N GLY A 450 -43.38 51.61 -7.41
CA GLY A 450 -44.48 51.41 -6.46
C GLY A 450 -45.73 50.86 -7.12
N PHE A 451 -46.13 51.43 -8.25
CA PHE A 451 -47.25 50.92 -9.06
C PHE A 451 -47.04 49.45 -9.47
N ALA A 452 -45.89 49.13 -10.08
CA ALA A 452 -45.65 47.78 -10.58
C ALA A 452 -45.63 46.71 -9.48
N ALA A 453 -45.08 47.05 -8.30
CA ALA A 453 -45.06 46.15 -7.15
C ALA A 453 -46.48 45.88 -6.60
N VAL A 454 -47.28 46.92 -6.41
CA VAL A 454 -48.66 46.78 -5.92
C VAL A 454 -49.53 46.08 -6.97
N PHE A 455 -49.42 46.45 -8.24
CA PHE A 455 -50.16 45.80 -9.33
C PHE A 455 -49.92 44.29 -9.34
N LYS A 456 -48.65 43.86 -9.21
CA LYS A 456 -48.31 42.44 -9.13
C LYS A 456 -48.82 41.77 -7.85
N SER A 457 -48.80 42.47 -6.72
CA SER A 457 -49.35 41.95 -5.47
C SER A 457 -50.86 41.72 -5.54
N VAL A 458 -51.60 42.60 -6.22
CA VAL A 458 -53.06 42.53 -6.33
C VAL A 458 -53.50 41.55 -7.42
N THR A 459 -52.80 41.52 -8.57
CA THR A 459 -53.21 40.72 -9.74
C THR A 459 -52.45 39.41 -9.91
N GLY A 460 -51.36 39.21 -9.16
CA GLY A 460 -50.43 38.10 -9.34
C GLY A 460 -49.44 38.26 -10.50
N MET A 461 -49.59 39.27 -11.36
CA MET A 461 -48.76 39.46 -12.57
C MET A 461 -48.34 40.91 -12.80
N SER A 462 -47.30 41.14 -13.60
CA SER A 462 -46.84 42.50 -13.89
C SER A 462 -47.85 43.27 -14.75
N PRO A 463 -47.90 44.62 -14.68
CA PRO A 463 -48.76 45.43 -15.56
C PRO A 463 -48.57 45.11 -17.05
N ALA A 464 -47.32 44.90 -17.49
CA ALA A 464 -47.00 44.58 -18.88
C ALA A 464 -47.59 43.23 -19.31
N ASN A 465 -47.46 42.20 -18.46
CA ASN A 465 -48.02 40.88 -18.75
C ASN A 465 -49.55 40.91 -18.76
N TYR A 466 -50.16 41.69 -17.86
CA TYR A 466 -51.61 41.86 -17.82
C TYR A 466 -52.15 42.54 -19.08
N ILE A 467 -51.46 43.56 -19.59
CA ILE A 467 -51.81 44.23 -20.86
C ILE A 467 -51.65 43.27 -22.04
N GLN A 468 -50.57 42.48 -22.07
CA GLN A 468 -50.34 41.49 -23.11
C GLN A 468 -51.46 40.43 -23.13
N LEU A 469 -51.86 39.94 -21.95
CA LEU A 469 -52.97 38.99 -21.82
C LEU A 469 -54.29 39.57 -22.34
N LEU A 470 -54.57 40.86 -22.10
CA LEU A 470 -55.76 41.51 -22.63
C LEU A 470 -55.71 41.69 -24.16
N LYS A 471 -54.54 41.96 -24.74
CA LYS A 471 -54.38 42.04 -26.21
C LYS A 471 -54.58 40.68 -26.89
N GLN A 472 -54.04 39.61 -26.30
CA GLN A 472 -54.18 38.24 -26.80
C GLN A 472 -55.61 37.67 -26.72
N LYS A 473 -56.50 38.28 -25.92
CA LYS A 473 -57.92 37.89 -25.84
C LYS A 473 -58.81 38.61 -26.84
N GLU A 474 -58.27 39.60 -27.58
CA GLU A 474 -58.99 40.35 -28.62
C GLU A 474 -58.54 39.99 -30.04
N GLU A 475 -57.41 39.29 -30.19
CA GLU A 475 -57.00 38.55 -31.39
C GLU A 475 -57.68 37.17 -31.42
#